data_AF-A0A0N0JUZ1-F1
#
_entry.id   AF-A0A0N0JUZ1-F1
#
_cell.length_a   1.000
_cell.length_b   1.000
_cell.length_c   1.000
_cell.angle_alpha   90.00
_cell.angle_beta   90.00
_cell.angle_gamma   90.00
#
_symmetry.space_group_name_H-M   'P 1'
#
loop_
_entity.id
_entity.type
_entity.pdbx_description
1 polymer ?
#
loop_
_entity_poly.entity_id
_entity_poly.type
_entity_poly.pdbx_seq_one_letter_code
_entity_poly.pdbx_strand_id
1 'polypeptide(L)'
;MILYVALLLLPVSLAIAADTDPVANPIFTCKFEAGQIVIEQAEASGDVTVEVKGQARPYVMDKLKLVPRDQGLPSFLFQPDMRRWQWLNDQGEPIESVVCAEKPALKAG
;
A
#
# COMPACT_ATOMS: atom_id res chain seq x y z
N MET A 1 -22.62 -43.29 49.62
CA MET A 1 -22.44 -43.94 48.31
C MET A 1 -22.28 -42.84 47.28
N ILE A 2 -21.24 -42.96 46.44
CA ILE A 2 -20.66 -41.94 45.55
C ILE A 2 -21.63 -41.54 44.44
N LEU A 3 -21.71 -40.25 44.08
CA LEU A 3 -21.64 -39.83 42.68
C LEU A 3 -21.27 -38.34 42.53
N TYR A 4 -20.03 -38.14 42.07
CA TYR A 4 -19.52 -36.91 41.49
C TYR A 4 -20.13 -36.72 40.11
N VAL A 5 -20.67 -35.55 39.78
CA VAL A 5 -20.52 -34.97 38.44
C VAL A 5 -20.51 -33.44 38.56
N ALA A 6 -19.32 -32.86 38.57
CA ALA A 6 -19.14 -31.44 38.27
C ALA A 6 -19.24 -31.29 36.74
N LEU A 7 -20.34 -30.73 36.25
CA LEU A 7 -20.50 -30.39 34.84
C LEU A 7 -19.82 -29.04 34.59
N LEU A 8 -18.54 -29.08 34.22
CA LEU A 8 -17.81 -27.92 33.73
C LEU A 8 -18.37 -27.54 32.34
N LEU A 9 -19.26 -26.55 32.30
CA LEU A 9 -19.62 -25.86 31.07
C LEU A 9 -18.47 -24.93 30.70
N LEU A 10 -17.51 -25.44 29.92
CA LEU A 10 -16.53 -24.60 29.25
C LEU A 10 -17.23 -23.82 28.13
N PRO A 11 -17.23 -22.48 28.13
CA PRO A 11 -17.62 -21.74 26.95
C PRO A 11 -16.55 -21.99 25.89
N VAL A 12 -16.91 -22.75 24.86
CA VAL A 12 -16.11 -22.87 23.64
C VAL A 12 -16.07 -21.48 23.02
N SER A 13 -14.97 -20.76 23.21
CA SER A 13 -14.68 -19.55 22.47
C SER A 13 -14.49 -19.96 21.01
N LEU A 14 -15.53 -19.81 20.18
CA LEU A 14 -15.35 -19.80 18.74
C LEU A 14 -14.48 -18.57 18.41
N ALA A 15 -13.19 -18.79 18.25
CA ALA A 15 -12.33 -17.86 17.56
C ALA A 15 -12.81 -17.82 16.11
N ILE A 16 -13.67 -16.85 15.80
CA ILE A 16 -13.92 -16.44 14.42
C ILE A 16 -12.60 -15.80 13.99
N ALA A 17 -11.69 -16.60 13.45
CA ALA A 17 -10.60 -16.08 12.65
C ALA A 17 -11.28 -15.39 11.47
N ALA A 18 -11.38 -14.06 11.55
CA ALA A 18 -11.62 -13.27 10.37
C ALA A 18 -10.46 -13.60 9.43
N ASP A 19 -10.76 -14.35 8.38
CA ASP A 19 -9.87 -14.55 7.24
C ASP A 19 -9.73 -13.16 6.59
N THR A 20 -8.93 -12.28 7.20
CA THR A 20 -8.45 -11.08 6.55
C THR A 20 -7.42 -11.59 5.57
N ASP A 21 -7.91 -12.01 4.41
CA ASP A 21 -7.09 -12.28 3.24
C ASP A 21 -6.08 -11.14 3.15
N PRO A 22 -4.76 -11.38 3.30
CA PRO A 22 -3.82 -10.28 3.39
C PRO A 22 -3.80 -9.64 2.01
N VAL A 23 -4.47 -8.48 1.90
CA VAL A 23 -4.56 -7.69 0.68
C VAL A 23 -3.14 -7.51 0.17
N ALA A 24 -2.83 -8.20 -0.93
CA ALA A 24 -1.54 -8.06 -1.57
C ALA A 24 -1.45 -6.61 -2.05
N ASN A 25 -0.62 -5.81 -1.39
CA ASN A 25 -0.46 -4.42 -1.79
C ASN A 25 0.19 -4.38 -3.18
N PRO A 26 -0.42 -3.74 -4.18
CA PRO A 26 0.13 -3.74 -5.53
C PRO A 26 1.43 -2.94 -5.60
N ILE A 27 2.36 -3.40 -6.44
CA ILE A 27 3.57 -2.68 -6.82
C ILE A 27 3.32 -2.03 -8.18
N PHE A 28 3.48 -0.70 -8.26
CA PHE A 28 3.39 0.03 -9.52
C PHE A 28 4.79 0.37 -10.04
N THR A 29 5.04 0.07 -11.31
CA THR A 29 6.25 0.53 -12.02
C THR A 29 5.85 1.52 -13.11
N CYS A 30 6.29 2.76 -12.94
CA CYS A 30 5.97 3.90 -13.79
C CYS A 30 7.22 4.37 -14.54
N LYS A 31 7.14 4.59 -15.85
CA LYS A 31 8.25 5.13 -16.66
C LYS A 31 7.97 6.58 -17.02
N PHE A 32 8.47 7.49 -16.20
CA PHE A 32 8.42 8.93 -16.47
C PHE A 32 9.64 9.36 -17.29
N GLU A 33 9.59 10.53 -17.93
CA GLU A 33 10.71 11.11 -18.67
C GLU A 33 11.94 11.32 -17.77
N ALA A 34 11.70 11.72 -16.51
CA ALA A 34 12.75 11.92 -15.51
C ALA A 34 13.32 10.60 -14.93
N GLY A 35 12.76 9.45 -15.30
CA GLY A 35 13.24 8.12 -14.92
C GLY A 35 12.12 7.14 -14.57
N GLN A 36 12.53 5.91 -14.27
CA GLN A 36 11.61 4.90 -13.74
C GLN A 36 11.36 5.16 -12.25
N ILE A 37 10.10 5.03 -11.85
CA ILE A 37 9.65 5.11 -10.47
C ILE A 37 8.94 3.81 -10.10
N VAL A 38 9.29 3.25 -8.94
CA VAL A 38 8.63 2.07 -8.37
C VAL A 38 7.90 2.50 -7.11
N ILE A 39 6.61 2.20 -7.02
CA ILE A 39 5.76 2.56 -5.89
C ILE A 39 5.31 1.26 -5.22
N GLU A 40 5.80 1.05 -4.01
CA GLU A 40 5.47 -0.11 -3.18
C GLU A 40 4.63 0.35 -1.99
N GLN A 41 3.37 -0.05 -1.96
CA GLN A 41 2.50 0.27 -0.84
C GLN A 41 2.78 -0.70 0.32
N ALA A 42 3.37 -0.18 1.38
CA ALA A 42 3.68 -0.94 2.57
C ALA A 42 2.51 -0.78 3.56
N GLU A 43 1.57 -1.73 3.49
CA GLU A 43 0.50 -1.92 4.47
C GLU A 43 -0.71 -0.97 4.38
N ALA A 44 -1.76 -1.35 5.12
CA ALA A 44 -2.97 -0.55 5.31
C ALA A 44 -2.74 0.76 6.09
N SER A 45 -1.53 0.95 6.64
CA SER A 45 -1.11 2.16 7.37
C SER A 45 -1.00 3.39 6.47
N GLY A 46 -0.91 3.19 5.14
CA GLY A 46 -0.75 4.27 4.17
C GLY A 46 0.71 4.65 3.93
N ASP A 47 1.68 3.94 4.52
CA ASP A 47 3.10 4.13 4.24
C ASP A 47 3.46 3.53 2.87
N VAL A 48 4.24 4.28 2.09
CA VAL A 48 4.60 3.90 0.73
C VAL A 48 6.08 4.15 0.52
N THR A 49 6.78 3.17 -0.03
CA THR A 49 8.15 3.36 -0.49
C THR A 49 8.12 3.68 -1.98
N VAL A 50 8.73 4.81 -2.35
CA VAL A 50 8.85 5.22 -3.75
C VAL A 50 10.33 5.24 -4.12
N GLU A 51 10.72 4.43 -5.10
CA GLU A 51 12.05 4.50 -5.67
C GLU A 51 12.10 5.59 -6.74
N VAL A 52 12.86 6.66 -6.50
CA VAL A 52 13.09 7.74 -7.48
C VAL A 52 14.57 7.73 -7.85
N LYS A 53 14.88 7.51 -9.13
CA LYS A 53 16.27 7.44 -9.64
C LYS A 53 17.14 6.42 -8.86
N GLY A 54 16.58 5.25 -8.53
CA GLY A 54 17.28 4.18 -7.81
C GLY A 54 17.40 4.40 -6.29
N GLN A 55 16.76 5.43 -5.74
CA GLN A 55 16.78 5.71 -4.30
C GLN A 55 15.38 5.51 -3.72
N ALA A 56 15.24 4.56 -2.80
CA ALA A 56 14.03 4.36 -2.02
C ALA A 56 13.79 5.55 -1.09
N ARG A 57 12.58 6.12 -1.15
CA ARG A 57 12.17 7.30 -0.40
C ARG A 57 10.83 7.04 0.29
N PRO A 58 10.65 7.51 1.54
CA PRO A 58 9.40 7.33 2.27
C PRO A 58 8.34 8.35 1.84
N TYR A 59 7.15 7.86 1.53
CA TYR A 59 5.96 8.62 1.19
C TYR A 59 4.79 8.16 2.07
N VAL A 60 3.76 9.02 2.14
CA VAL A 60 2.46 8.68 2.71
C VAL A 60 1.39 8.83 1.64
N MET A 61 0.46 7.88 1.61
CA MET A 61 -0.76 7.98 0.82
C MET A 61 -1.79 8.84 1.56
N ASP A 62 -2.04 10.03 1.05
CA ASP A 62 -3.19 10.86 1.42
C ASP A 62 -4.27 10.72 0.34
N LYS A 63 -5.25 9.84 0.62
CA LYS A 63 -6.32 9.44 -0.31
C LYS A 63 -5.76 8.83 -1.59
N LEU A 64 -5.60 9.63 -2.65
CA LEU A 64 -5.06 9.21 -3.95
C LEU A 64 -3.73 9.91 -4.27
N LYS A 65 -3.20 10.71 -3.33
CA LYS A 65 -1.98 11.49 -3.51
C LYS A 65 -0.86 10.92 -2.66
N LEU A 66 0.27 10.61 -3.27
CA LEU A 66 1.52 10.34 -2.57
C LEU A 66 2.21 11.65 -2.23
N VAL A 67 2.44 11.84 -0.94
CA VAL A 67 3.14 13.00 -0.38
C VAL A 67 4.47 12.51 0.21
N PRO A 68 5.61 13.08 -0.19
CA PRO A 68 6.90 12.69 0.36
C PRO A 68 7.00 13.13 1.83
N ARG A 69 7.67 12.31 2.66
CA ARG A 69 8.04 12.72 4.03
C ARG A 69 9.26 13.64 4.04
N ASP A 70 10.14 13.48 3.04
CA ASP A 70 11.33 14.31 2.87
C ASP A 70 11.02 15.53 1.99
N GLN A 71 11.65 16.67 2.29
CA GLN A 71 11.51 17.89 1.48
C GLN A 71 12.25 17.79 0.15
N GLY A 72 11.79 18.56 -0.86
CA GLY A 72 12.42 18.65 -2.18
C GLY A 72 12.16 17.45 -3.10
N LEU A 73 11.27 16.55 -2.70
CA LEU A 73 10.79 15.45 -3.52
C LEU A 73 9.43 15.79 -4.16
N PRO A 74 9.14 15.24 -5.36
CA PRO A 74 7.86 15.46 -6.01
C PRO A 74 6.72 14.74 -5.29
N SER A 75 5.48 15.19 -5.52
CA SER A 75 4.28 14.43 -5.15
C SER A 75 3.72 13.70 -6.37
N PHE A 76 2.94 12.64 -6.13
CA PHE A 76 2.28 11.90 -7.20
C PHE A 76 0.78 11.79 -6.97
N LEU A 77 -0.03 11.85 -8.03
CA LEU A 77 -1.49 11.66 -7.95
C LEU A 77 -1.92 10.42 -8.72
N PHE A 78 -2.66 9.54 -8.07
CA PHE A 78 -3.24 8.36 -8.68
C PHE A 78 -4.62 8.68 -9.27
N GLN A 79 -4.82 8.28 -10.52
CA GLN A 79 -6.09 8.33 -11.23
C GLN A 79 -6.58 6.88 -11.43
N PRO A 80 -7.39 6.35 -10.49
CA PRO A 80 -7.78 4.94 -10.48
C PRO A 80 -8.56 4.52 -11.73
N ASP A 81 -9.47 5.38 -12.21
CA ASP A 81 -10.28 5.13 -13.40
C ASP A 81 -9.45 4.89 -14.66
N MET A 82 -8.23 5.43 -14.69
CA MET A 82 -7.29 5.32 -15.82
C MET A 82 -6.05 4.49 -15.50
N ARG A 83 -5.92 3.95 -14.28
CA ARG A 83 -4.72 3.27 -13.76
C ARG A 83 -3.43 4.05 -14.07
N ARG A 84 -3.50 5.36 -13.84
CA ARG A 84 -2.49 6.32 -14.26
C ARG A 84 -1.95 7.06 -13.05
N TRP A 85 -0.65 7.32 -13.07
CA TRP A 85 0.01 8.18 -12.09
C TRP A 85 0.44 9.49 -12.74
N GLN A 86 0.25 10.58 -12.02
CA GLN A 86 0.71 11.90 -12.44
C GLN A 86 1.84 12.38 -11.54
N TRP A 87 2.88 12.93 -12.15
CA TRP A 87 3.92 13.67 -11.44
C TRP A 87 3.44 15.09 -11.22
N LEU A 88 3.51 15.60 -9.99
CA LEU A 88 3.10 16.96 -9.64
C LEU A 88 4.30 17.89 -9.39
N ASN A 89 4.19 19.15 -9.78
CA ASN A 89 5.12 20.22 -9.37
C ASN A 89 4.85 20.67 -7.91
N ASP A 90 5.64 21.64 -7.43
CA ASP A 90 5.52 22.20 -6.08
C ASP A 90 4.18 22.93 -5.83
N GLN A 91 3.48 23.32 -6.90
CA GLN A 91 2.15 23.94 -6.84
C GLN A 91 1.03 22.89 -6.84
N GLY A 92 1.36 21.61 -7.00
CA GLY A 92 0.41 20.51 -7.09
C GLY A 92 -0.20 20.29 -8.48
N GLU A 93 0.34 20.93 -9.51
CA GLU A 93 -0.12 20.79 -10.88
C GLU A 93 0.58 19.62 -11.59
N PRO A 94 -0.14 18.84 -12.42
CA PRO A 94 0.45 17.72 -13.14
C PRO A 94 1.40 18.20 -14.23
N ILE A 95 2.65 17.77 -14.18
CA ILE A 95 3.67 18.03 -15.21
C ILE A 95 3.88 16.85 -16.16
N GLU A 96 3.58 15.63 -15.69
CA GLU A 96 3.68 14.42 -16.49
C GLU A 96 2.62 13.39 -16.03
N SER A 97 2.26 12.46 -16.91
CA SER A 97 1.22 11.48 -16.65
C SER A 97 1.51 10.18 -17.40
N VAL A 98 1.59 9.06 -16.66
CA VAL A 98 1.98 7.77 -17.23
C VAL A 98 1.08 6.64 -16.73
N VAL A 99 0.76 5.70 -17.62
CA VAL A 99 0.10 4.45 -17.24
C VAL A 99 1.17 3.52 -16.70
N CYS A 100 0.99 3.03 -15.48
CA CYS A 100 1.98 2.20 -14.81
C CYS A 100 1.65 0.72 -14.97
N ALA A 101 2.70 -0.11 -15.00
CA ALA A 101 2.53 -1.55 -14.88
C ALA A 101 2.23 -1.88 -13.42
N GLU A 102 1.13 -2.57 -13.17
CA GLU A 102 0.76 -3.08 -11.86
C GLU A 102 1.17 -4.55 -11.75
N LYS A 103 1.87 -4.90 -10.68
CA LYS A 103 2.15 -6.29 -10.32
C LYS A 103 1.64 -6.56 -8.91
N PRO A 104 1.02 -7.71 -8.65
CA PRO A 104 0.78 -8.14 -7.28
C PRO A 104 2.11 -8.20 -6.53
N ALA A 105 2.18 -7.68 -5.30
CA ALA A 105 3.33 -7.97 -4.45
C ALA A 105 3.40 -9.49 -4.26
N LEU A 106 4.47 -10.10 -4.77
CA LEU A 106 4.78 -11.50 -4.48
C LEU A 106 5.06 -11.61 -2.99
N LYS A 107 4.19 -12.30 -2.24
CA LYS A 107 4.54 -12.78 -0.91
C LYS A 107 5.73 -13.72 -1.08
N ALA A 108 6.87 -13.36 -0.50
CA ALA A 108 7.88 -14.36 -0.18
C ALA A 108 7.22 -15.34 0.78
N GLY A 109 7.04 -16.59 0.32
CA GLY A 109 6.53 -17.70 1.12
C GLY A 109 7.56 -18.22 2.09
#